data_AF-A0A8I0AEA3-F1
#
_entry.id   AF-A0A8I0AEA3-F1
#
_cell.length_a   1.000
_cell.length_b   1.000
_cell.length_c   1.000
_cell.angle_alpha   90.00
_cell.angle_beta   90.00
_cell.angle_gamma   90.00
#
_symmetry.space_group_name_H-M   'P 1'
#
loop_
_entity.id
_entity.type
_entity.pdbx_description
1 polymer ?
#
loop_
_entity_poly.entity_id
_entity_poly.type
_entity_poly.pdbx_seq_one_letter_code
_entity_poly.pdbx_strand_id
1 'polypeptide(L)'
;MKYGVRKPNIKKSIKARTTGKVKRQVKKAVNPLYGKKGMGIVNDPKKAAYNAVYNRTTVGVSDIAKGLTAANGNPAASSSTNAPQKKEYSANTYSVCGILMIVLGAVLALLGLILLLAVPVAGIIAIVFGVACVVIGRKYRKVAKERRANE
;
A
#
# COMPACT_ATOMS: atom_id res chain seq x y z
N MET A 1 4.30 -26.02 -24.81
CA MET A 1 3.28 -24.99 -24.47
C MET A 1 2.04 -25.68 -23.91
N LYS A 2 1.28 -25.01 -23.03
CA LYS A 2 -0.02 -25.50 -22.53
C LYS A 2 -1.15 -24.76 -23.26
N TYR A 3 -2.24 -25.44 -23.55
CA TYR A 3 -3.45 -24.87 -24.14
C TYR A 3 -4.63 -24.96 -23.15
N GLY A 4 -5.55 -24.00 -23.20
CA GLY A 4 -6.79 -24.03 -22.41
C GLY A 4 -6.71 -23.35 -21.04
N VAL A 5 -7.54 -23.80 -20.08
CA VAL A 5 -7.76 -23.09 -18.81
C VAL A 5 -6.55 -23.20 -17.87
N ARG A 6 -6.10 -22.05 -17.36
CA ARG A 6 -5.05 -21.98 -16.33
C ARG A 6 -5.60 -22.48 -14.99
N LYS A 7 -4.81 -23.29 -14.28
CA LYS A 7 -5.19 -23.77 -12.94
C LYS A 7 -5.23 -22.59 -11.95
N PRO A 8 -6.38 -22.27 -11.34
CA PRO A 8 -6.43 -21.24 -10.31
C PRO A 8 -5.66 -21.69 -9.06
N ASN A 9 -4.99 -20.76 -8.39
CA ASN A 9 -4.32 -21.01 -7.12
C ASN A 9 -4.70 -19.90 -6.13
N ILE A 10 -5.60 -20.22 -5.20
CA ILE A 10 -6.19 -19.27 -4.26
C ILE A 10 -5.11 -18.69 -3.32
N LYS A 11 -4.22 -19.52 -2.78
CA LYS A 11 -3.12 -19.09 -1.90
C LYS A 11 -2.21 -18.07 -2.58
N LYS A 12 -1.83 -18.33 -3.84
CA LYS A 12 -1.01 -17.39 -4.65
C LYS A 12 -1.79 -16.12 -4.99
N SER A 13 -3.08 -16.21 -5.28
CA SER A 13 -3.94 -15.06 -5.56
C SER A 13 -4.03 -14.11 -4.36
N ILE A 14 -4.34 -14.63 -3.17
CA ILE A 14 -4.43 -13.83 -1.94
C ILE A 14 -3.08 -13.20 -1.61
N LYS A 15 -1.98 -13.98 -1.64
CA LYS A 15 -0.63 -13.47 -1.37
C LYS A 15 -0.21 -12.36 -2.34
N ALA A 16 -0.60 -12.45 -3.60
CA ALA A 16 -0.32 -11.41 -4.60
C ALA A 16 -1.07 -10.10 -4.30
N ARG A 17 -2.28 -10.18 -3.73
CA ARG A 17 -3.11 -9.02 -3.36
C ARG A 17 -2.68 -8.37 -2.05
N THR A 18 -2.14 -9.14 -1.10
CA THR A 18 -1.72 -8.66 0.23
C THR A 18 -0.20 -8.40 0.29
N THR A 19 0.58 -9.31 0.85
CA THR A 19 2.01 -9.15 1.13
C THR A 19 2.82 -8.86 -0.14
N GLY A 20 2.48 -9.50 -1.26
CA GLY A 20 3.15 -9.29 -2.53
C GLY A 20 2.98 -7.87 -3.07
N LYS A 21 1.81 -7.26 -2.84
CA LYS A 21 1.53 -5.87 -3.24
C LYS A 21 2.41 -4.90 -2.48
N VAL A 22 2.56 -5.09 -1.16
CA VAL A 22 3.43 -4.24 -0.32
C VAL A 22 4.89 -4.37 -0.76
N LYS A 23 5.39 -5.60 -0.93
CA LYS A 23 6.79 -5.83 -1.39
C LYS A 23 7.09 -5.17 -2.74
N ARG A 24 6.12 -5.20 -3.68
CA ARG A 24 6.30 -4.55 -4.99
C ARG A 24 6.31 -3.02 -4.89
N GLN A 25 5.53 -2.41 -3.99
CA GLN A 25 5.52 -0.96 -3.80
C GLN A 25 6.87 -0.47 -3.26
N VAL A 26 7.42 -1.15 -2.24
CA VAL A 26 8.75 -0.83 -1.70
C VAL A 26 9.81 -0.93 -2.81
N LYS A 27 9.80 -2.01 -3.61
CA LYS A 27 10.75 -2.17 -4.72
C LYS A 27 10.64 -1.07 -5.79
N LYS A 28 9.42 -0.60 -6.07
CA LYS A 28 9.20 0.52 -7.00
C LYS A 28 9.70 1.85 -6.44
N ALA A 29 9.61 2.06 -5.13
CA ALA A 29 10.10 3.28 -4.48
C ALA A 29 11.63 3.34 -4.47
N VAL A 30 12.29 2.20 -4.33
CA VAL A 30 13.76 2.13 -4.26
C VAL A 30 14.41 2.03 -5.66
N ASN A 31 13.81 1.29 -6.60
CA ASN A 31 14.37 1.11 -7.94
C ASN A 31 13.47 1.75 -9.01
N PRO A 32 13.90 2.86 -9.64
CA PRO A 32 13.10 3.58 -10.64
C PRO A 32 12.83 2.76 -11.91
N LEU A 33 13.66 1.74 -12.18
CA LEU A 33 13.53 0.84 -13.33
C LEU A 33 12.62 -0.37 -13.03
N TYR A 34 12.22 -0.61 -11.77
CA TYR A 34 11.43 -1.78 -11.40
C TYR A 34 9.98 -1.71 -11.89
N GLY A 35 9.55 -2.70 -12.66
CA GLY A 35 8.17 -2.82 -13.14
C GLY A 35 7.80 -1.84 -14.27
N LYS A 36 8.78 -1.24 -14.95
CA LYS A 36 8.58 -0.47 -16.19
C LYS A 36 8.27 -1.41 -17.36
N LYS A 37 7.52 -0.92 -18.35
CA LYS A 37 7.20 -1.64 -19.59
C LYS A 37 8.50 -1.97 -20.34
N GLY A 38 8.62 -3.17 -20.89
CA GLY A 38 9.83 -3.61 -21.63
C GLY A 38 10.91 -4.29 -20.78
N MET A 39 10.96 -4.03 -19.47
CA MET A 39 12.01 -4.59 -18.59
C MET A 39 12.01 -6.13 -18.50
N GLY A 40 10.91 -6.80 -18.84
CA GLY A 40 10.87 -8.26 -18.89
C GLY A 40 11.72 -8.85 -20.02
N ILE A 41 11.83 -8.15 -21.16
CA ILE A 41 12.63 -8.60 -22.31
C ILE A 41 14.12 -8.36 -22.03
N VAL A 42 14.44 -7.21 -21.42
CA VAL A 42 15.81 -6.84 -21.06
C VAL A 42 16.37 -7.77 -19.97
N ASN A 43 15.60 -8.03 -18.92
CA ASN A 43 16.08 -8.88 -17.81
C ASN A 43 16.07 -10.38 -18.15
N ASP A 44 15.01 -10.87 -18.80
CA ASP A 44 14.81 -12.31 -19.06
C ASP A 44 14.10 -12.56 -20.42
N PRO A 45 14.81 -12.45 -21.57
CA PRO A 45 14.19 -12.52 -22.90
C PRO A 45 13.49 -13.86 -23.16
N LYS A 46 14.10 -14.98 -22.78
CA LYS A 46 13.53 -16.34 -22.93
C LYS A 46 12.20 -16.48 -22.19
N LYS A 47 12.13 -15.94 -20.97
CA LYS A 47 10.92 -15.99 -20.14
C LYS A 47 9.84 -15.06 -20.65
N ALA A 48 10.21 -13.90 -21.18
CA ALA A 48 9.28 -12.97 -21.81
C ALA A 48 8.61 -13.61 -23.03
N ALA A 49 9.39 -14.26 -23.91
CA ALA A 49 8.87 -14.98 -25.07
C ALA A 49 7.94 -16.13 -24.66
N TYR A 50 8.35 -16.96 -23.70
CA TYR A 50 7.52 -18.06 -23.20
C TYR A 50 6.19 -17.55 -22.62
N ASN A 51 6.23 -16.51 -21.78
CA ASN A 51 5.03 -15.94 -21.17
C ASN A 51 4.11 -15.28 -22.20
N ALA A 52 4.66 -14.70 -23.27
CA ALA A 52 3.87 -14.13 -24.36
C ALA A 52 3.05 -15.20 -25.08
N VAL A 53 3.67 -16.34 -25.42
CA VAL A 53 2.96 -17.47 -26.03
C VAL A 53 2.00 -18.11 -25.02
N TYR A 54 2.45 -18.41 -23.79
CA TYR A 54 1.62 -18.99 -22.74
C TYR A 54 0.35 -18.17 -22.48
N ASN A 55 0.46 -16.84 -22.42
CA ASN A 55 -0.69 -15.99 -22.15
C ASN A 55 -1.67 -15.90 -23.34
N ARG A 56 -1.19 -16.07 -24.58
CA ARG A 56 -2.03 -16.13 -25.79
C ARG A 56 -2.74 -17.48 -25.93
N THR A 57 -2.11 -18.57 -25.53
CA THR A 57 -2.63 -19.93 -25.73
C THR A 57 -3.43 -20.47 -24.55
N THR A 58 -3.52 -19.72 -23.45
CA THR A 58 -4.27 -20.13 -22.25
C THR A 58 -5.27 -19.07 -21.82
N VAL A 59 -6.37 -19.49 -21.19
CA VAL A 59 -7.41 -18.60 -20.67
C VAL A 59 -7.48 -18.71 -19.15
N GLY A 60 -7.58 -17.59 -18.45
CA GLY A 60 -7.81 -17.58 -17.00
C GLY A 60 -9.29 -17.49 -16.68
N VAL A 61 -9.69 -17.96 -15.48
CA VAL A 61 -11.05 -17.79 -14.96
C VAL A 61 -11.46 -16.31 -14.93
N SER A 62 -10.52 -15.41 -14.63
CA SER A 62 -10.76 -13.96 -14.67
C SER A 62 -10.94 -13.40 -16.09
N ASP A 63 -10.33 -14.04 -17.11
CA ASP A 63 -10.48 -13.63 -18.50
C ASP A 63 -11.85 -14.06 -19.03
N ILE A 64 -12.32 -15.24 -18.63
CA ILE A 64 -13.67 -15.76 -18.93
C ILE A 64 -14.74 -14.89 -18.26
N ALA A 65 -14.59 -14.60 -16.96
CA ALA A 65 -15.51 -13.71 -16.25
C ALA A 65 -15.59 -12.31 -16.89
N LYS A 66 -14.44 -11.75 -17.32
CA LYS A 66 -14.41 -10.49 -18.06
C LYS A 66 -15.11 -10.58 -19.42
N GLY A 67 -14.91 -11.66 -20.17
CA GLY A 67 -15.58 -11.91 -21.44
C GLY A 67 -17.11 -12.02 -21.28
N LEU A 68 -17.56 -12.71 -20.24
CA LEU A 68 -18.98 -12.82 -19.87
C LEU A 68 -19.59 -11.46 -19.49
N THR A 69 -18.88 -10.65 -18.69
CA THR A 69 -19.35 -9.31 -18.34
C THR A 69 -19.33 -8.34 -19.53
N ALA A 70 -18.38 -8.49 -20.45
CA ALA A 70 -18.27 -7.66 -21.65
C ALA A 70 -19.36 -7.99 -22.70
N ALA A 71 -19.87 -9.22 -22.71
CA ALA A 71 -20.92 -9.64 -23.63
C ALA A 71 -22.33 -9.16 -23.23
N ASN A 72 -22.56 -8.72 -21.99
CA ASN A 72 -23.89 -8.46 -21.44
C ASN A 72 -24.19 -6.98 -21.10
N GLY A 73 -23.40 -6.03 -21.60
CA GLY A 73 -23.71 -4.60 -21.41
C GLY A 73 -22.53 -3.66 -21.63
N ASN A 74 -22.74 -2.72 -22.54
CA ASN A 74 -22.08 -1.42 -22.72
C ASN A 74 -20.53 -1.34 -22.50
N PRO A 75 -19.72 -1.06 -23.54
CA PRO A 75 -18.29 -0.80 -23.40
C PRO A 75 -18.06 0.62 -22.84
N ALA A 76 -18.41 0.84 -21.57
CA ALA A 76 -18.17 2.09 -20.87
C ALA A 76 -17.38 1.82 -19.58
N ALA A 77 -16.07 1.60 -19.75
CA ALA A 77 -15.01 2.08 -18.86
C ALA A 77 -13.71 1.38 -19.23
N SER A 78 -13.14 1.85 -20.33
CA SER A 78 -11.70 1.83 -20.57
C SER A 78 -10.95 2.09 -19.27
N SER A 79 -9.92 1.30 -19.04
CA SER A 79 -8.90 1.48 -18.02
C SER A 79 -8.49 2.95 -17.93
N SER A 80 -9.01 3.68 -16.94
CA SER A 80 -8.46 4.96 -16.57
C SER A 80 -7.08 4.70 -16.01
N THR A 81 -6.09 5.18 -16.74
CA THR A 81 -4.75 5.44 -16.25
C THR A 81 -4.91 6.50 -15.17
N ASN A 82 -5.26 6.09 -13.95
CA ASN A 82 -5.29 7.02 -12.84
C ASN A 82 -3.85 7.26 -12.41
N ALA A 83 -3.34 8.43 -12.82
CA ALA A 83 -2.43 9.27 -12.06
C ALA A 83 -2.58 9.03 -10.54
N PRO A 84 -1.51 9.23 -9.72
CA PRO A 84 -1.57 8.97 -8.29
C PRO A 84 -2.76 9.72 -7.69
N GLN A 85 -3.86 9.00 -7.44
CA GLN A 85 -5.03 9.59 -6.83
C GLN A 85 -4.58 9.93 -5.42
N LYS A 86 -4.44 11.23 -5.16
CA LYS A 86 -4.41 11.79 -3.82
C LYS A 86 -5.55 11.12 -3.06
N LYS A 87 -5.23 10.16 -2.19
CA LYS A 87 -6.23 9.61 -1.29
C LYS A 87 -6.60 10.76 -0.39
N GLU A 88 -7.70 11.41 -0.71
CA GLU A 88 -8.33 12.38 0.17
C GLU A 88 -8.77 11.59 1.40
N TYR A 89 -7.90 11.60 2.40
CA TYR A 89 -8.03 10.81 3.60
C TYR A 89 -9.13 11.49 4.42
N SER A 90 -10.18 10.75 4.78
CA SER A 90 -11.33 11.31 5.50
C SER A 90 -10.85 12.01 6.79
N ALA A 91 -11.47 13.14 7.14
CA ALA A 91 -11.16 13.87 8.37
C ALA A 91 -11.20 12.97 9.62
N ASN A 92 -12.04 11.93 9.59
CA ASN A 92 -12.13 10.90 10.61
C ASN A 92 -10.85 10.09 10.76
N THR A 93 -10.19 9.78 9.65
CA THR A 93 -8.97 8.98 9.66
C THR A 93 -7.77 9.81 10.14
N TYR A 94 -7.74 11.12 9.87
CA TYR A 94 -6.77 12.05 10.50
C TYR A 94 -6.99 12.19 12.01
N SER A 95 -8.24 12.26 12.46
CA SER A 95 -8.57 12.34 13.89
C SER A 95 -8.14 11.07 14.64
N VAL A 96 -8.36 9.88 14.06
CA VAL A 96 -7.91 8.61 14.64
C VAL A 96 -6.38 8.53 14.68
N CYS A 97 -5.71 8.88 13.57
CA CYS A 97 -4.24 8.93 13.52
C CYS A 97 -3.65 9.90 14.57
N GLY A 98 -4.24 11.09 14.72
CA GLY A 98 -3.81 12.06 15.73
C GLY A 98 -4.00 11.57 17.17
N ILE A 99 -5.11 10.89 17.46
CA ILE A 99 -5.34 10.26 18.78
C ILE A 99 -4.30 9.17 19.03
N LEU A 100 -4.06 8.28 18.06
CA LEU A 100 -3.07 7.21 18.16
C LEU A 100 -1.66 7.75 18.42
N MET A 101 -1.26 8.81 17.73
CA MET A 101 0.05 9.47 17.94
C MET A 101 0.18 10.08 19.34
N ILE A 102 -0.90 10.63 19.90
CA ILE A 102 -0.91 11.19 21.26
C ILE A 102 -0.81 10.08 22.30
N VAL A 103 -1.59 9.00 22.15
CA VAL A 103 -1.54 7.85 23.06
C VAL A 103 -0.16 7.20 23.02
N LEU A 104 0.38 6.96 21.83
CA LEU A 104 1.72 6.38 21.67
C LEU A 104 2.81 7.29 22.25
N GLY A 105 2.74 8.60 21.97
CA GLY A 105 3.70 9.57 22.52
C GLY A 105 3.65 9.65 24.05
N ALA A 106 2.45 9.59 24.65
CA ALA A 106 2.29 9.58 26.10
C ALA A 106 2.85 8.30 26.73
N VAL A 107 2.60 7.13 26.13
CA VAL A 107 3.17 5.85 26.58
C VAL A 107 4.69 5.87 26.50
N LEU A 108 5.27 6.38 25.40
CA LEU A 108 6.71 6.51 25.24
C LEU A 108 7.34 7.49 26.24
N ALA A 109 6.65 8.59 26.58
CA ALA A 109 7.14 9.52 27.59
C ALA A 109 7.14 8.91 29.01
N LEU A 110 6.08 8.16 29.37
CA LEU A 110 6.01 7.46 30.66
C LEU A 110 7.05 6.33 30.75
N LEU A 111 7.23 5.55 29.69
CA LEU A 111 8.27 4.54 29.61
C LEU A 111 9.67 5.16 29.63
N GLY A 112 9.87 6.30 28.95
CA GLY A 112 11.13 7.04 28.97
C GLY A 112 11.49 7.56 30.36
N LEU A 113 10.49 7.94 31.17
CA LEU A 113 10.68 8.35 32.56
C LEU A 113 11.08 7.17 33.47
N ILE A 114 10.51 5.99 33.25
CA ILE A 114 10.94 4.76 33.94
C ILE A 114 12.37 4.37 33.51
N LEU A 115 12.67 4.48 32.20
CA LEU A 115 13.96 4.12 31.63
C LEU A 115 15.08 5.11 31.99
N LEU A 116 14.73 6.34 32.40
CA LEU A 116 15.64 7.34 32.94
C LEU A 116 16.43 6.83 34.16
N LEU A 117 15.82 5.95 34.96
CA LEU A 117 16.46 5.34 36.14
C LEU A 117 17.48 4.27 35.78
N ALA A 118 17.34 3.63 34.61
CA ALA A 118 18.23 2.55 34.17
C ALA A 118 19.30 3.02 33.19
N VAL A 119 18.93 3.89 32.23
CA VAL A 119 19.82 4.45 31.21
C VAL A 119 19.44 5.92 30.97
N PRO A 120 20.09 6.87 31.66
CA PRO A 120 19.68 8.28 31.68
C PRO A 120 19.63 8.93 30.30
N VAL A 121 20.63 8.64 29.45
CA VAL A 121 20.74 9.21 28.10
C VAL A 121 19.59 8.74 27.20
N ALA A 122 19.26 7.44 27.24
CA ALA A 122 18.18 6.89 26.44
C ALA A 122 16.79 7.35 26.92
N GLY A 123 16.61 7.51 28.24
CA GLY A 123 15.38 8.04 28.83
C GLY A 123 15.09 9.47 28.39
N ILE A 124 16.09 10.37 28.43
CA ILE A 124 15.93 11.77 27.98
C ILE A 124 15.53 11.83 26.50
N ILE A 125 16.19 11.05 25.63
CA ILE A 125 15.87 11.01 24.20
C ILE A 125 14.43 10.52 23.97
N ALA A 126 14.01 9.47 24.67
CA ALA A 126 12.65 8.94 24.57
C ALA A 126 11.58 9.94 25.05
N ILE A 127 11.86 10.71 26.11
CA ILE A 127 10.97 11.75 26.63
C ILE A 127 10.83 12.89 25.60
N VAL A 128 11.94 13.40 25.06
CA VAL A 128 11.92 14.47 24.05
C VAL A 128 11.13 14.04 22.81
N PHE A 129 11.36 12.81 22.33
CA PHE A 129 10.63 12.27 21.18
C PHE A 129 9.14 12.05 21.48
N GLY A 130 8.80 11.54 22.67
CA GLY A 130 7.42 11.35 23.12
C GLY A 130 6.65 12.67 23.20
N VAL A 131 7.24 13.71 23.78
CA VAL A 131 6.64 15.05 23.87
C VAL A 131 6.47 15.68 22.48
N ALA A 132 7.47 15.57 21.60
CA ALA A 132 7.36 16.04 20.22
C ALA A 132 6.19 15.35 19.48
N CYS A 133 6.05 14.04 19.62
CA CYS A 133 4.93 13.27 19.07
C CYS A 133 3.56 13.75 19.59
N VAL A 134 3.45 14.08 20.88
CA VAL A 134 2.20 14.61 21.47
C VAL A 134 1.86 16.01 20.94
N VAL A 135 2.85 16.90 20.80
CA VAL A 135 2.66 18.25 20.23
C VAL A 135 2.21 18.17 18.79
N ILE A 136 2.89 17.34 17.99
CA ILE A 136 2.56 17.10 16.60
C ILE A 136 1.15 16.50 16.50
N GLY A 137 0.82 15.49 17.31
CA GLY A 137 -0.50 14.89 17.36
C GLY A 137 -1.61 15.87 17.75
N ARG A 138 -1.35 16.81 18.67
CA ARG A 138 -2.28 17.89 19.02
C ARG A 138 -2.54 18.83 17.83
N LYS A 139 -1.50 19.19 17.09
CA LYS A 139 -1.62 20.00 15.86
C LYS A 139 -2.44 19.26 14.79
N TYR A 140 -2.17 17.98 14.57
CA TYR A 140 -2.96 17.15 13.66
C TYR A 140 -4.44 17.06 14.07
N ARG A 141 -4.73 16.97 15.37
CA ARG A 141 -6.11 16.97 15.88
C ARG A 141 -6.84 18.29 15.64
N LYS A 142 -6.13 19.42 15.73
CA LYS A 142 -6.68 20.76 15.44
C LYS A 142 -7.03 20.90 13.96
N VAL A 143 -6.12 20.51 13.07
CA VAL A 143 -6.34 20.51 11.62
C VAL A 143 -7.49 19.56 11.22
N ALA A 144 -7.61 18.40 11.88
CA ALA A 144 -8.72 17.48 11.64
C ALA A 144 -10.08 18.06 12.06
N LYS A 145 -10.13 18.85 13.15
CA LYS A 145 -11.36 19.56 13.58
C LYS A 145 -11.73 20.70 12.64
N GLU A 146 -10.76 21.49 12.19
CA GLU A 146 -10.98 22.57 11.22
C GLU A 146 -11.51 22.04 9.89
N ARG A 147 -11.02 20.90 9.42
CA ARG A 147 -11.55 20.25 8.20
C ARG A 147 -12.97 19.71 8.35
N ARG A 148 -13.38 19.28 9.56
CA ARG A 148 -14.76 18.85 9.84
C ARG A 148 -15.76 20.01 9.95
N ALA A 149 -15.29 21.22 10.24
CA ALA A 149 -16.15 22.40 10.34
C ALA A 149 -16.40 23.08 8.99
N ASN A 150 -15.56 22.76 7.98
CA ASN A 150 -15.65 23.27 6.61
C ASN A 150 -16.24 22.25 5.63
N GLU A 151 -16.64 21.07 6.10
CA GLU A 151 -17.35 20.01 5.36
C GLU A 151 -18.82 19.99 5.82
#